data_AF-A0A497SLG7-F1
#
_entry.id   AF-A0A497SLG7-F1
#
_cell.length_a   1.000
_cell.length_b   1.000
_cell.length_c   1.000
_cell.angle_alpha   90.00
_cell.angle_beta   90.00
_cell.angle_gamma   90.00
#
_symmetry.space_group_name_H-M   'P 1'
#
loop_
_entity.id
_entity.type
_entity.pdbx_description
1 polymer ?
#
loop_
_entity_poly.entity_id
_entity_poly.type
_entity_poly.pdbx_seq_one_letter_code
_entity_poly.pdbx_strand_id
1 'polypeptide(L)'
;MALKQEITNLPELVNKLKKKDRELFNRFYSIKLSVGMLKVTPEMENFVKNRFKSIEKTENQKIVCINNKFTWEGNLFNELRSMRPKPKTKFMPSELDNKENCLFCNIEKQTPLDIFGRIKGKHCITASNIAKYDKFHGLIIFKEHNPMKLKKTWLKDYLETAEKWFDQTDKSNKGMVNNFLIWNCLWRSSASIIHGHMQVTASETKYQKIIKLEEIYDQYKKKFKSDYFADLFKIHKNLGLGEKIGKSMVLYYLTPIKEKEIIILSKEKKFSEMGGLIYGLIENYFRIGVQSFNISITNIKGYWMVRLVDRGSLENRNSDIGAMELYGNSVVAYDPFRLAKEIKI
;
A
#
# COMPACT_ATOMS: atom_id res chain seq x y z
N MET A 1 29.59 -10.14 15.88
CA MET A 1 28.11 -10.12 15.85
C MET A 1 27.61 -9.87 14.43
N ALA A 2 26.60 -10.60 13.96
CA ALA A 2 25.96 -10.32 12.67
C ALA A 2 25.24 -8.96 12.71
N LEU A 3 25.33 -8.18 11.63
CA LEU A 3 24.67 -6.89 11.53
C LEU A 3 23.16 -7.10 11.46
N LYS A 4 22.40 -6.42 12.34
CA LYS A 4 20.94 -6.54 12.35
C LYS A 4 20.35 -5.90 11.09
N GLN A 5 19.44 -6.63 10.44
CA GLN A 5 18.59 -6.10 9.36
C GLN A 5 17.54 -5.16 9.95
N GLU A 6 17.90 -3.88 9.98
CA GLU A 6 17.11 -2.77 10.50
C GLU A 6 17.37 -1.55 9.62
N ILE A 7 16.38 -0.68 9.45
CA ILE A 7 16.46 0.51 8.59
C ILE A 7 17.57 1.47 9.03
N THR A 8 17.83 1.57 10.34
CA THR A 8 18.90 2.40 10.91
C THR A 8 20.31 1.92 10.54
N ASN A 9 20.45 0.66 10.12
CA ASN A 9 21.71 0.05 9.69
C ASN A 9 21.80 -0.07 8.16
N LEU A 10 20.89 0.57 7.42
CA LEU A 10 20.84 0.47 5.97
C LEU A 10 22.17 0.87 5.28
N PRO A 11 22.88 1.94 5.69
CA PRO A 11 24.18 2.26 5.11
C PRO A 11 25.19 1.10 5.23
N GLU A 12 25.30 0.47 6.39
CA GLU A 12 26.20 -0.66 6.60
C GLU A 12 25.76 -1.91 5.82
N LEU A 13 24.45 -2.15 5.73
CA LEU A 13 23.89 -3.26 4.94
C LEU A 13 24.23 -3.08 3.45
N VAL A 14 24.08 -1.86 2.91
CA VAL A 14 24.43 -1.54 1.52
C VAL A 14 25.93 -1.67 1.27
N ASN A 15 26.78 -1.27 2.22
CA ASN A 15 28.24 -1.39 2.09
C ASN A 15 28.72 -2.83 1.98
N LYS A 16 28.00 -3.77 2.60
CA LYS A 16 28.28 -5.22 2.56
C LYS A 16 27.79 -5.91 1.28
N LEU A 17 26.98 -5.25 0.45
CA LEU A 17 26.56 -5.80 -0.84
C LEU A 17 27.77 -5.96 -1.76
N LYS A 18 27.69 -6.94 -2.67
CA LYS A 18 28.66 -7.08 -3.76
C LYS A 18 28.72 -5.78 -4.56
N LYS A 19 29.90 -5.43 -5.10
CA LYS A 19 30.14 -4.17 -5.82
C LYS A 19 29.03 -3.84 -6.83
N LYS A 20 28.66 -4.80 -7.70
CA LYS A 20 27.59 -4.62 -8.71
C LYS A 20 26.21 -4.32 -8.09
N ASP A 21 25.87 -4.95 -6.98
CA ASP A 21 24.58 -4.77 -6.30
C ASP A 21 24.55 -3.45 -5.52
N ARG A 22 25.69 -3.05 -4.93
CA ARG A 22 25.87 -1.74 -4.30
C ARG A 22 25.78 -0.59 -5.32
N GLU A 23 26.38 -0.75 -6.50
CA GLU A 23 26.26 0.20 -7.61
C GLU A 23 24.80 0.31 -8.09
N LEU A 24 24.08 -0.82 -8.17
CA LEU A 24 22.66 -0.81 -8.53
C LEU A 24 21.81 -0.13 -7.45
N PHE A 25 22.05 -0.41 -6.17
CA PHE A 25 21.42 0.30 -5.07
C PHE A 25 21.66 1.81 -5.18
N ASN A 26 22.93 2.22 -5.29
CA ASN A 26 23.34 3.61 -5.39
C ASN A 26 22.87 4.29 -6.67
N ARG A 27 22.43 3.54 -7.70
CA ARG A 27 21.76 4.11 -8.88
C ARG A 27 20.34 4.57 -8.55
N PHE A 28 19.60 3.81 -7.75
CA PHE A 28 18.21 4.11 -7.38
C PHE A 28 18.12 5.03 -6.17
N TYR A 29 18.90 4.77 -5.14
CA TYR A 29 18.69 5.38 -3.83
C TYR A 29 19.85 6.29 -3.45
N SER A 30 19.51 7.39 -2.76
CA SER A 30 20.43 8.11 -1.89
C SER A 30 20.02 7.88 -0.44
N ILE A 31 21.00 7.73 0.45
CA ILE A 31 20.78 7.58 1.89
C ILE A 31 21.55 8.67 2.62
N LYS A 32 20.92 9.29 3.61
CA LYS A 32 21.57 10.15 4.60
C LYS A 32 21.15 9.70 6.00
N LEU A 33 22.12 9.39 6.84
CA LEU A 33 21.91 9.24 8.28
C LEU A 33 22.08 10.60 8.94
N SER A 34 21.20 10.92 9.89
CA SER A 34 21.30 12.12 10.70
C SER A 34 20.91 11.79 12.14
N VAL A 35 21.41 12.58 13.09
CA VAL A 35 21.02 12.47 14.50
C VAL A 35 20.23 13.72 14.87
N GLY A 36 18.95 13.55 15.15
CA GLY A 36 18.12 14.60 15.73
C GLY A 36 18.43 14.70 17.22
N MET A 37 18.80 15.89 17.68
CA MET A 37 19.21 16.14 19.05
C MET A 37 18.14 16.91 19.82
N LEU A 38 17.90 16.52 21.07
CA LEU A 38 17.12 17.29 22.04
C LEU A 38 17.71 17.08 23.44
N LYS A 39 17.32 17.94 24.38
CA LYS A 39 17.63 17.77 25.80
C LYS A 39 16.36 17.47 26.57
N VAL A 40 16.34 16.38 27.34
CA VAL A 40 15.21 16.03 28.21
C VAL A 40 15.32 16.88 29.48
N THR A 41 14.23 17.54 29.88
CA THR A 41 14.20 18.29 31.15
C THR A 41 14.00 17.32 32.33
N PRO A 42 14.45 17.67 33.55
CA PRO A 42 14.30 16.81 34.73
C PRO A 42 12.85 16.33 34.96
N GLU A 43 11.88 17.20 34.72
CA GLU A 43 10.45 16.93 34.89
C GLU A 43 9.93 15.87 33.89
N MET A 44 10.56 15.77 32.72
CA MET A 44 10.17 14.84 31.66
C MET A 44 10.84 13.47 31.75
N GLU A 45 11.85 13.28 32.61
CA GLU A 45 12.61 12.03 32.67
C GLU A 45 11.74 10.80 32.88
N ASN A 46 10.80 10.85 33.84
CA ASN A 46 9.92 9.73 34.15
C ASN A 46 9.01 9.39 32.97
N PHE A 47 8.46 10.41 32.30
CA PHE A 47 7.66 10.21 31.09
C PHE A 47 8.48 9.55 29.98
N VAL A 48 9.70 10.03 29.74
CA VAL A 48 10.59 9.50 28.70
C VAL A 48 11.02 8.07 29.00
N LYS A 49 11.45 7.77 30.22
CA LYS A 49 11.82 6.40 30.65
C LYS A 49 10.62 5.44 30.51
N ASN A 50 9.44 5.86 30.93
CA ASN A 50 8.25 5.01 30.86
C ASN A 50 7.80 4.76 29.42
N ARG A 51 7.76 5.82 28.59
CA ARG A 51 7.23 5.75 27.23
C ARG A 51 8.27 5.28 26.23
N PHE A 52 9.40 5.98 26.12
CA PHE A 52 10.44 5.78 25.10
C PHE A 52 11.59 4.86 25.56
N LYS A 53 11.57 4.41 26.81
CA LYS A 53 12.49 3.42 27.40
C LYS A 53 13.95 3.84 27.57
N SER A 54 14.40 4.91 26.92
CA SER A 54 15.78 5.41 27.03
C SER A 54 15.82 6.92 26.83
N ILE A 55 16.40 7.64 27.79
CA ILE A 55 16.67 9.09 27.68
C ILE A 55 17.69 9.31 26.57
N GLU A 56 18.83 8.62 26.62
CA GLU A 56 19.92 8.76 25.64
C GLU A 56 19.42 8.61 24.18
N LYS A 57 18.62 7.57 23.90
CA LYS A 57 18.05 7.37 22.56
C LYS A 57 17.02 8.43 22.18
N THR A 58 16.31 8.99 23.16
CA THR A 58 15.35 10.07 22.94
C THR A 58 16.05 11.40 22.67
N GLU A 59 17.17 11.65 23.36
CA GLU A 59 18.03 12.81 23.15
C GLU A 59 18.81 12.72 21.85
N ASN A 60 19.20 11.52 21.41
CA ASN A 60 20.01 11.28 20.22
C ASN A 60 19.29 10.33 19.24
N GLN A 61 18.38 10.89 18.45
CA GLN A 61 17.49 10.10 17.59
C GLN A 61 18.13 9.86 16.23
N LYS A 62 18.39 8.60 15.89
CA LYS A 62 18.83 8.24 14.53
C LYS A 62 17.67 8.40 13.55
N ILE A 63 17.90 9.21 12.52
CA ILE A 63 16.95 9.45 11.44
C ILE A 63 17.60 9.02 10.13
N VAL A 64 16.96 8.08 9.44
CA VAL A 64 17.39 7.65 8.10
C VAL A 64 16.52 8.35 7.07
N CYS A 65 17.17 9.19 6.25
CA CYS A 65 16.57 9.77 5.06
C CYS A 65 16.96 8.92 3.86
N ILE A 66 15.99 8.38 3.12
CA ILE A 66 16.20 7.63 1.89
C ILE A 66 15.33 8.21 0.79
N ASN A 67 15.88 8.38 -0.41
CA ASN A 67 15.15 8.92 -1.56
C ASN A 67 15.35 8.04 -2.79
N ASN A 68 14.27 7.67 -3.47
CA ASN A 68 14.30 7.09 -4.79
C ASN A 68 14.53 8.22 -5.82
N LYS A 69 15.68 8.18 -6.47
CA LYS A 69 16.16 9.23 -7.40
C LYS A 69 15.42 9.25 -8.74
N PHE A 70 14.60 8.23 -9.02
CA PHE A 70 13.79 8.18 -10.24
C PHE A 70 12.36 8.63 -9.98
N THR A 71 11.71 8.12 -8.92
CA THR A 71 10.32 8.47 -8.60
C THR A 71 10.17 9.75 -7.80
N TRP A 72 11.27 10.19 -7.16
CA TRP A 72 11.30 11.28 -6.17
C TRP A 72 10.49 10.98 -4.91
N GLU A 73 10.22 9.69 -4.65
CA GLU A 73 9.66 9.25 -3.39
C GLU A 73 10.77 9.29 -2.32
N GLY A 74 10.54 10.02 -1.24
CA GLY A 74 11.49 10.18 -0.14
C GLY A 74 10.87 9.87 1.21
N ASN A 75 11.67 9.29 2.11
CA ASN A 75 11.24 8.86 3.44
C ASN A 75 12.19 9.29 4.53
N LEU A 76 11.59 9.68 5.67
CA LEU A 76 12.27 9.93 6.94
C LEU A 76 11.85 8.86 7.94
N PHE A 77 12.78 7.95 8.26
CA PHE A 77 12.57 6.90 9.24
C PHE A 77 13.05 7.34 10.62
N ASN A 78 12.18 7.24 11.62
CA ASN A 78 12.51 7.43 13.03
C ASN A 78 11.63 6.51 13.91
N GLU A 79 12.27 5.57 14.60
CA GLU A 79 11.60 4.53 15.38
C GLU A 79 10.70 5.10 16.50
N LEU A 80 11.13 6.19 17.14
CA LEU A 80 10.42 6.78 18.28
C LEU A 80 9.07 7.37 17.87
N ARG A 81 8.88 7.66 16.59
CA ARG A 81 7.59 8.15 16.10
C ARG A 81 6.46 7.15 16.27
N SER A 82 6.77 5.85 16.25
CA SER A 82 5.78 4.80 16.52
C SER A 82 5.25 4.87 17.96
N MET A 83 6.07 5.39 18.88
CA MET A 83 5.80 5.44 20.32
C MET A 83 5.12 6.73 20.77
N ARG A 84 4.96 7.73 19.89
CA ARG A 84 4.28 8.98 20.22
C ARG A 84 2.88 8.75 20.81
N PRO A 85 2.47 9.53 21.83
CA PRO A 85 1.07 9.55 22.25
C PRO A 85 0.16 9.91 21.07
N LYS A 86 -0.98 9.22 20.97
CA LYS A 86 -2.00 9.50 19.96
C LYS A 86 -3.35 9.63 20.66
N PRO A 87 -4.13 10.68 20.36
CA PRO A 87 -5.50 10.76 20.83
C PRO A 87 -6.30 9.59 20.23
N LYS A 88 -7.03 8.88 21.08
CA LYS A 88 -7.90 7.78 20.68
C LYS A 88 -9.37 8.19 20.69
N THR A 89 -10.13 7.65 19.76
CA THR A 89 -11.59 7.63 19.74
C THR A 89 -12.07 6.23 20.12
N LYS A 90 -13.25 6.16 20.75
CA LYS A 90 -13.90 4.88 21.03
C LYS A 90 -14.36 4.27 19.70
N PHE A 91 -14.01 3.00 19.49
CA PHE A 91 -14.50 2.18 18.39
C PHE A 91 -15.00 0.87 18.99
N MET A 92 -16.20 0.44 18.60
CA MET A 92 -16.74 -0.84 19.01
C MET A 92 -16.65 -1.83 17.85
N PRO A 93 -15.98 -2.99 18.00
CA PRO A 93 -15.87 -3.98 16.93
C PRO A 93 -17.20 -4.43 16.31
N SER A 94 -18.29 -4.38 17.09
CA SER A 94 -19.65 -4.69 16.62
C SER A 94 -20.15 -3.74 15.52
N GLU A 95 -19.60 -2.53 15.40
CA GLU A 95 -19.93 -1.60 14.30
C GLU A 95 -19.59 -2.19 12.93
N LEU A 96 -18.58 -3.07 12.84
CA LEU A 96 -18.17 -3.70 11.58
C LEU A 96 -19.13 -4.78 11.10
N ASP A 97 -20.01 -5.26 11.98
CA ASP A 97 -21.04 -6.26 11.67
C ASP A 97 -22.44 -5.63 11.63
N ASN A 98 -22.56 -4.32 11.88
CA ASN A 98 -23.85 -3.63 11.91
C ASN A 98 -24.39 -3.37 10.51
N LYS A 99 -25.43 -4.14 10.14
CA LYS A 99 -26.12 -4.04 8.85
C LYS A 99 -27.25 -3.02 8.84
N GLU A 100 -27.58 -2.44 9.99
CA GLU A 100 -28.66 -1.46 10.10
C GLU A 100 -28.40 -0.27 9.16
N ASN A 101 -29.40 0.08 8.35
CA ASN A 101 -29.33 1.17 7.36
C ASN A 101 -28.22 1.02 6.30
N CYS A 102 -27.61 -0.17 6.16
CA CYS A 102 -26.58 -0.40 5.17
C CYS A 102 -27.18 -0.54 3.75
N LEU A 103 -26.97 0.47 2.90
CA LEU A 103 -27.43 0.47 1.50
C LEU A 103 -26.87 -0.72 0.71
N PHE A 104 -25.63 -1.13 1.00
CA PHE A 104 -24.96 -2.24 0.31
C PHE A 104 -25.43 -3.62 0.79
N CYS A 105 -26.26 -3.71 1.83
CA CYS A 105 -26.99 -4.94 2.14
C CYS A 105 -28.26 -5.11 1.28
N ASN A 106 -28.74 -4.06 0.63
CA ASN A 106 -29.91 -4.07 -0.27
C ASN A 106 -29.56 -3.51 -1.65
N ILE A 107 -28.51 -4.08 -2.25
CA ILE A 107 -27.80 -3.54 -3.42
C ILE A 107 -28.75 -3.27 -4.60
N GLU A 108 -29.64 -4.22 -4.92
CA GLU A 108 -30.51 -4.12 -6.09
C GLU A 108 -31.49 -2.94 -6.00
N LYS A 109 -31.93 -2.56 -4.79
CA LYS A 109 -32.87 -1.45 -4.56
C LYS A 109 -32.19 -0.12 -4.22
N GLN A 110 -30.98 -0.17 -3.66
CA GLN A 110 -30.31 1.01 -3.05
C GLN A 110 -29.04 1.45 -3.78
N THR A 111 -28.75 0.90 -4.96
CA THR A 111 -27.59 1.31 -5.77
C THR A 111 -27.95 1.39 -7.26
N PRO A 112 -27.38 2.32 -8.03
CA PRO A 112 -27.67 2.43 -9.45
C PRO A 112 -26.95 1.34 -10.28
N LEU A 113 -27.43 1.16 -11.50
CA LEU A 113 -26.88 0.24 -12.50
C LEU A 113 -25.86 0.97 -13.38
N ASP A 114 -24.85 0.25 -13.87
CA ASP A 114 -24.09 0.73 -15.03
C ASP A 114 -24.95 0.61 -16.30
N ILE A 115 -24.56 1.28 -17.39
CA ILE A 115 -25.30 1.24 -18.66
C ILE A 115 -25.42 -0.16 -19.27
N PHE A 116 -24.53 -1.07 -18.88
CA PHE A 116 -24.53 -2.49 -19.26
C PHE A 116 -25.13 -3.39 -18.16
N GLY A 117 -25.83 -2.81 -17.19
CA GLY A 117 -26.45 -3.54 -16.08
C GLY A 117 -25.47 -3.94 -14.97
N ARG A 118 -25.84 -4.97 -14.20
CA ARG A 118 -24.97 -5.54 -13.15
C ARG A 118 -24.23 -6.76 -13.66
N ILE A 119 -23.00 -6.91 -13.19
CA ILE A 119 -22.23 -8.14 -13.31
C ILE A 119 -22.33 -8.86 -11.97
N LYS A 120 -22.82 -10.10 -11.99
CA LYS A 120 -22.97 -10.94 -10.79
C LYS A 120 -21.75 -11.88 -10.69
N GLY A 121 -20.98 -11.70 -9.62
CA GLY A 121 -19.98 -12.67 -9.18
C GLY A 121 -20.61 -13.71 -8.24
N LYS A 122 -19.85 -14.73 -7.85
CA LYS A 122 -20.32 -15.73 -6.88
C LYS A 122 -20.49 -15.12 -5.49
N HIS A 123 -19.60 -14.21 -5.12
CA HIS A 123 -19.48 -13.61 -3.78
C HIS A 123 -19.61 -12.08 -3.79
N CYS A 124 -19.79 -11.45 -4.94
CA CYS A 124 -20.03 -10.01 -5.09
C CYS A 124 -21.02 -9.69 -6.21
N ILE A 125 -21.42 -8.43 -6.30
CA ILE A 125 -22.23 -7.88 -7.39
C ILE A 125 -21.77 -6.46 -7.69
N THR A 126 -21.83 -6.04 -8.95
CA THR A 126 -21.47 -4.68 -9.32
C THR A 126 -22.63 -3.70 -9.16
N ALA A 127 -22.26 -2.45 -8.95
CA ALA A 127 -23.15 -1.30 -9.03
C ALA A 127 -22.40 -0.13 -9.67
N SER A 128 -23.14 0.79 -10.26
CA SER A 128 -22.60 2.07 -10.70
C SER A 128 -22.34 2.95 -9.47
N ASN A 129 -21.21 3.65 -9.41
CA ASN A 129 -21.06 4.70 -8.41
C ASN A 129 -21.98 5.87 -8.79
N ILE A 130 -22.81 6.32 -7.85
CA ILE A 130 -23.76 7.43 -8.06
C ILE A 130 -23.06 8.78 -8.21
N ALA A 131 -21.93 8.98 -7.51
CA ALA A 131 -21.11 10.18 -7.57
C ALA A 131 -19.78 9.85 -8.26
N LYS A 132 -19.81 9.83 -9.59
CA LYS A 132 -18.65 9.48 -10.41
C LYS A 132 -17.62 10.60 -10.39
N TYR A 133 -16.34 10.24 -10.33
CA TYR A 133 -15.22 11.16 -10.55
C TYR A 133 -14.45 10.83 -11.85
N ASP A 134 -14.90 9.82 -12.60
CA ASP A 134 -14.33 9.42 -13.88
C ASP A 134 -15.44 8.90 -14.82
N LYS A 135 -15.14 8.77 -16.11
CA LYS A 135 -16.09 8.40 -17.16
C LYS A 135 -16.86 7.13 -16.81
N PHE A 136 -16.13 6.05 -16.51
CA PHE A 136 -16.70 4.89 -15.84
C PHE A 136 -16.15 4.80 -14.42
N HIS A 137 -17.07 4.72 -13.46
CA HIS A 137 -16.75 4.53 -12.06
C HIS A 137 -17.79 3.57 -11.47
N GLY A 138 -17.37 2.34 -11.19
CA GLY A 138 -18.19 1.27 -10.65
C GLY A 138 -17.74 0.85 -9.25
N LEU A 139 -18.58 0.03 -8.63
CA LEU A 139 -18.38 -0.60 -7.34
C LEU A 139 -18.44 -2.11 -7.50
N ILE A 140 -17.54 -2.83 -6.84
CA ILE A 140 -17.62 -4.28 -6.64
C ILE A 140 -18.04 -4.50 -5.18
N ILE A 141 -19.32 -4.76 -4.94
CA ILE A 141 -19.88 -4.83 -3.60
C ILE A 141 -19.90 -6.29 -3.14
N PHE A 142 -19.29 -6.57 -2.00
CA PHE A 142 -19.17 -7.93 -1.47
C PHE A 142 -20.50 -8.39 -0.89
N LYS A 143 -20.78 -9.69 -0.89
CA LYS A 143 -21.92 -10.25 -0.15
C LYS A 143 -21.66 -10.28 1.36
N GLU A 144 -20.41 -10.40 1.77
CA GLU A 144 -20.00 -10.24 3.17
C GLU A 144 -20.00 -8.74 3.51
N HIS A 145 -20.64 -8.40 4.62
CA HIS A 145 -20.76 -7.02 5.07
C HIS A 145 -19.44 -6.56 5.70
N ASN A 146 -18.86 -7.37 6.58
CA ASN A 146 -17.68 -6.97 7.33
C ASN A 146 -16.41 -7.10 6.44
N PRO A 147 -15.75 -5.99 6.06
CA PRO A 147 -14.61 -6.02 5.13
C PRO A 147 -13.36 -6.70 5.70
N MET A 148 -13.33 -6.94 7.02
CA MET A 148 -12.26 -7.67 7.69
C MET A 148 -12.46 -9.20 7.63
N LYS A 149 -13.67 -9.68 7.26
CA LYS A 149 -13.95 -11.09 7.03
C LYS A 149 -13.70 -11.41 5.56
N LEU A 150 -12.61 -12.11 5.27
CA LEU A 150 -12.20 -12.42 3.91
C LEU A 150 -11.83 -13.90 3.76
N LYS A 151 -12.15 -14.49 2.60
CA LYS A 151 -11.69 -15.82 2.21
C LYS A 151 -10.94 -15.74 0.89
N LYS A 152 -9.96 -16.61 0.69
CA LYS A 152 -9.17 -16.69 -0.55
C LYS A 152 -10.03 -16.78 -1.81
N THR A 153 -11.07 -17.62 -1.78
CA THR A 153 -11.99 -17.82 -2.91
C THR A 153 -12.85 -16.60 -3.19
N TRP A 154 -13.21 -15.83 -2.15
CA TRP A 154 -13.97 -14.60 -2.30
C TRP A 154 -13.15 -13.52 -2.98
N LEU A 155 -11.91 -13.30 -2.53
CA LEU A 155 -11.04 -12.30 -3.14
C LEU A 155 -10.79 -12.59 -4.63
N LYS A 156 -10.56 -13.86 -4.99
CA LYS A 156 -10.41 -14.25 -6.40
C LYS A 156 -11.65 -13.87 -7.21
N ASP A 157 -12.85 -14.20 -6.72
CA ASP A 157 -14.12 -13.85 -7.39
C ASP A 157 -14.33 -12.33 -7.51
N TYR A 158 -13.91 -11.54 -6.52
CA TYR A 158 -13.99 -10.07 -6.57
C TYR A 158 -13.13 -9.51 -7.70
N LEU A 159 -11.89 -10.00 -7.82
CA LEU A 159 -10.96 -9.58 -8.87
C LEU A 159 -11.43 -10.05 -10.26
N GLU A 160 -11.91 -11.28 -10.39
CA GLU A 160 -12.49 -11.77 -11.66
C GLU A 160 -13.74 -10.96 -12.08
N THR A 161 -14.56 -10.54 -11.11
CA THR A 161 -15.73 -9.69 -11.38
C THR A 161 -15.30 -8.29 -11.82
N ALA A 162 -14.23 -7.74 -11.25
CA ALA A 162 -13.65 -6.48 -11.70
C ALA A 162 -13.09 -6.58 -13.13
N GLU A 163 -12.41 -7.68 -13.49
CA GLU A 163 -11.95 -7.92 -14.87
C GLU A 163 -13.13 -7.95 -15.85
N LYS A 164 -14.20 -8.67 -15.51
CA LYS A 164 -15.43 -8.68 -16.33
C LYS A 164 -16.04 -7.28 -16.46
N TRP A 165 -15.95 -6.46 -15.42
CA TRP A 165 -16.43 -5.08 -15.46
C TRP A 165 -15.61 -4.23 -16.45
N PHE A 166 -14.29 -4.35 -16.44
CA PHE A 166 -13.44 -3.69 -17.43
C PHE A 166 -13.71 -4.18 -18.86
N ASP A 167 -13.95 -5.48 -19.05
CA ASP A 167 -14.33 -6.03 -20.37
C ASP A 167 -15.65 -5.42 -20.90
N GLN A 168 -16.60 -5.10 -20.00
CA GLN A 168 -17.86 -4.44 -20.40
C GLN A 168 -17.66 -2.96 -20.70
N THR A 169 -16.85 -2.23 -19.94
CA THR A 169 -16.55 -0.83 -20.24
C THR A 169 -15.90 -0.68 -21.61
N ASP A 170 -14.97 -1.58 -21.96
CA ASP A 170 -14.29 -1.57 -23.26
C ASP A 170 -15.25 -1.86 -24.42
N LYS A 171 -16.22 -2.75 -24.22
CA LYS A 171 -17.27 -3.04 -25.21
C LYS A 171 -18.24 -1.88 -25.39
N SER A 172 -18.60 -1.21 -24.30
CA SER A 172 -19.53 -0.08 -24.33
C SER A 172 -18.90 1.20 -24.86
N ASN A 173 -17.60 1.40 -24.67
CA ASN A 173 -16.88 2.57 -25.18
C ASN A 173 -15.45 2.21 -25.58
N LYS A 174 -15.14 2.29 -26.86
CA LYS A 174 -13.76 2.10 -27.36
C LYS A 174 -12.82 3.16 -26.80
N GLY A 175 -11.55 2.80 -26.61
CA GLY A 175 -10.50 3.75 -26.23
C GLY A 175 -10.29 3.94 -24.74
N MET A 176 -10.79 3.05 -23.87
CA MET A 176 -10.34 3.02 -22.48
C MET A 176 -8.86 2.59 -22.45
N VAL A 177 -8.02 3.39 -21.81
CA VAL A 177 -6.56 3.14 -21.74
C VAL A 177 -6.06 2.99 -20.30
N ASN A 178 -6.94 3.18 -19.33
CA ASN A 178 -6.61 3.21 -17.91
C ASN A 178 -7.67 2.49 -17.09
N ASN A 179 -7.40 1.23 -16.78
CA ASN A 179 -8.18 0.44 -15.84
C ASN A 179 -7.49 0.49 -14.47
N PHE A 180 -8.25 0.93 -13.46
CA PHE A 180 -7.72 1.14 -12.12
C PHE A 180 -8.70 0.57 -11.08
N LEU A 181 -8.21 -0.36 -10.27
CA LEU A 181 -8.97 -0.94 -9.16
C LEU A 181 -8.47 -0.34 -7.85
N ILE A 182 -9.41 -0.01 -6.97
CA ILE A 182 -9.16 0.57 -5.64
C ILE A 182 -9.89 -0.26 -4.60
N TRP A 183 -9.25 -0.52 -3.47
CA TRP A 183 -9.93 -0.98 -2.27
C TRP A 183 -9.53 -0.11 -1.09
N ASN A 184 -10.47 0.69 -0.61
CA ASN A 184 -10.35 1.41 0.63
C ASN A 184 -11.02 0.58 1.72
N CYS A 185 -10.25 -0.08 2.58
CA CYS A 185 -10.80 -0.88 3.66
C CYS A 185 -10.97 -0.01 4.92
N LEU A 186 -12.23 0.34 5.26
CA LEU A 186 -12.65 1.16 6.41
C LEU A 186 -12.22 2.64 6.36
N TRP A 187 -12.72 3.43 7.31
CA TRP A 187 -12.70 4.90 7.25
C TRP A 187 -11.31 5.53 7.36
N ARG A 188 -10.35 4.86 8.01
CA ARG A 188 -8.96 5.33 8.01
C ARG A 188 -8.34 5.29 6.61
N SER A 189 -8.84 4.41 5.74
CA SER A 189 -8.54 4.33 4.32
C SER A 189 -9.43 5.20 3.43
N SER A 190 -10.23 6.09 4.02
CA SER A 190 -11.20 6.96 3.33
C SER A 190 -12.42 6.24 2.74
N ALA A 191 -12.78 5.05 3.24
CA ALA A 191 -14.07 4.45 2.91
C ALA A 191 -15.20 5.15 3.67
N SER A 192 -16.22 5.63 2.95
CA SER A 192 -17.41 6.24 3.56
C SER A 192 -18.46 5.22 4.00
N ILE A 193 -18.36 3.98 3.53
CA ILE A 193 -19.29 2.89 3.82
C ILE A 193 -18.48 1.74 4.40
N ILE A 194 -18.91 1.23 5.57
CA ILE A 194 -18.24 0.11 6.27
C ILE A 194 -18.30 -1.17 5.43
N HIS A 195 -19.44 -1.42 4.80
CA HIS A 195 -19.68 -2.64 4.02
C HIS A 195 -18.57 -2.90 3.00
N GLY A 196 -18.07 -4.13 2.95
CA GLY A 196 -16.97 -4.52 2.05
C GLY A 196 -17.23 -4.25 0.58
N HIS A 197 -16.41 -3.40 -0.03
CA HIS A 197 -16.49 -3.09 -1.44
C HIS A 197 -15.13 -2.65 -2.01
N MET A 198 -14.97 -2.84 -3.31
CA MET A 198 -13.92 -2.21 -4.12
C MET A 198 -14.55 -1.19 -5.07
N GLN A 199 -13.72 -0.30 -5.60
CA GLN A 199 -14.08 0.64 -6.66
C GLN A 199 -13.25 0.31 -7.90
N VAL A 200 -13.83 0.53 -9.07
CA VAL A 200 -13.17 0.35 -10.36
C VAL A 200 -13.41 1.57 -11.22
N THR A 201 -12.38 2.04 -11.91
CA THR A 201 -12.49 3.13 -12.87
C THR A 201 -11.86 2.74 -14.20
N ALA A 202 -12.51 3.19 -15.28
CA ALA A 202 -12.01 3.06 -16.64
C ALA A 202 -12.12 4.41 -17.34
N SER A 203 -11.01 4.86 -17.94
CA SER A 203 -10.89 6.19 -18.52
C SER A 203 -10.10 6.21 -19.83
N GLU A 204 -10.38 7.22 -20.66
CA GLU A 204 -9.71 7.48 -21.95
C GLU A 204 -8.32 8.09 -21.77
N THR A 205 -7.99 8.53 -20.55
CA THR A 205 -6.69 9.08 -20.20
C THR A 205 -6.12 8.37 -18.99
N LYS A 206 -4.80 8.16 -18.96
CA LYS A 206 -4.11 7.61 -17.79
C LYS A 206 -3.99 8.65 -16.69
N TYR A 207 -4.05 8.20 -15.45
CA TYR A 207 -3.79 9.07 -14.30
C TYR A 207 -2.33 9.53 -14.28
N GLN A 208 -2.12 10.77 -13.82
CA GLN A 208 -0.80 11.43 -13.88
C GLN A 208 0.29 10.66 -13.13
N LYS A 209 -0.04 10.00 -12.02
CA LYS A 209 0.91 9.13 -11.29
C LYS A 209 1.35 7.92 -12.12
N ILE A 210 0.46 7.38 -12.96
CA ILE A 210 0.77 6.25 -13.84
C ILE A 210 1.64 6.72 -15.01
N ILE A 211 1.26 7.82 -15.66
CA ILE A 211 2.04 8.43 -16.75
C ILE A 211 3.47 8.70 -16.29
N LYS A 212 3.66 9.38 -15.15
CA LYS A 212 4.98 9.66 -14.59
C LYS A 212 5.83 8.40 -14.42
N LEU A 213 5.23 7.31 -13.92
CA LEU A 213 5.96 6.06 -13.70
C LEU A 213 6.30 5.33 -15.01
N GLU A 214 5.42 5.41 -16.01
CA GLU A 214 5.67 4.91 -17.36
C GLU A 214 6.84 5.66 -18.03
N GLU A 215 6.89 6.98 -17.88
CA GLU A 215 8.00 7.81 -18.39
C GLU A 215 9.32 7.46 -17.71
N ILE A 216 9.32 7.31 -16.37
CA ILE A 216 10.48 6.86 -15.60
C ILE A 216 10.97 5.51 -16.11
N TYR A 217 10.05 4.56 -16.33
CA TYR A 217 10.38 3.24 -16.84
C TYR A 217 11.08 3.33 -18.22
N ASP A 218 10.50 4.09 -19.14
CA ASP A 218 11.04 4.24 -20.51
C ASP A 218 12.41 4.94 -20.51
N GLN A 219 12.56 6.02 -19.74
CA GLN A 219 13.81 6.76 -19.60
C GLN A 219 14.90 5.89 -18.96
N TYR A 220 14.56 5.14 -17.91
CA TYR A 220 15.48 4.20 -17.26
C TYR A 220 15.95 3.12 -18.25
N LYS A 221 15.01 2.51 -18.97
CA LYS A 221 15.31 1.48 -19.97
C LYS A 221 16.19 2.02 -21.10
N LYS A 222 15.92 3.24 -21.57
CA LYS A 222 16.74 3.91 -22.60
C LYS A 222 18.17 4.13 -22.12
N LYS A 223 18.34 4.65 -20.89
CA LYS A 223 19.62 5.05 -20.30
C LYS A 223 20.48 3.87 -19.87
N PHE A 224 19.89 2.89 -19.18
CA PHE A 224 20.63 1.78 -18.56
C PHE A 224 20.48 0.45 -19.29
N LYS A 225 19.67 0.40 -20.36
CA LYS A 225 19.39 -0.82 -21.14
C LYS A 225 18.90 -1.99 -20.27
N SER A 226 18.17 -1.66 -19.21
CA SER A 226 17.68 -2.61 -18.21
C SER A 226 16.22 -2.31 -17.85
N ASP A 227 15.52 -3.31 -17.33
CA ASP A 227 14.13 -3.17 -16.88
C ASP A 227 14.11 -2.53 -15.48
N TYR A 228 13.42 -1.38 -15.36
CA TYR A 228 13.36 -0.60 -14.12
C TYR A 228 12.80 -1.41 -12.95
N PHE A 229 11.73 -2.16 -13.18
CA PHE A 229 11.03 -2.93 -12.15
C PHE A 229 11.81 -4.17 -11.72
N ALA A 230 12.47 -4.84 -12.66
CA ALA A 230 13.34 -5.96 -12.36
C ALA A 230 14.57 -5.53 -11.53
N ASP A 231 15.18 -4.39 -11.88
CA ASP A 231 16.30 -3.83 -11.13
C ASP A 231 15.87 -3.34 -9.74
N LEU A 232 14.71 -2.68 -9.64
CA LEU A 232 14.11 -2.30 -8.36
C LEU A 232 13.91 -3.51 -7.45
N PHE A 233 13.36 -4.61 -7.99
CA PHE A 233 13.21 -5.86 -7.26
C PHE A 233 14.54 -6.47 -6.84
N LYS A 234 15.54 -6.47 -7.73
CA LYS A 234 16.87 -7.00 -7.41
C LYS A 234 17.50 -6.29 -6.21
N ILE A 235 17.37 -4.96 -6.13
CA ILE A 235 17.86 -4.18 -4.99
C ILE A 235 17.22 -4.66 -3.68
N HIS A 236 15.88 -4.74 -3.66
CA HIS A 236 15.15 -5.15 -2.46
C HIS A 236 15.47 -6.60 -2.08
N LYS A 237 15.48 -7.51 -3.06
CA LYS A 237 15.83 -8.93 -2.84
C LYS A 237 17.22 -9.08 -2.22
N ASN A 238 18.21 -8.36 -2.72
CA ASN A 238 19.59 -8.42 -2.21
C ASN A 238 19.72 -7.90 -0.77
N LEU A 239 18.79 -7.07 -0.31
CA LEU A 239 18.69 -6.62 1.08
C LEU A 239 17.82 -7.52 1.96
N GLY A 240 17.19 -8.56 1.41
CA GLY A 240 16.22 -9.40 2.11
C GLY A 240 14.82 -8.76 2.23
N LEU A 241 14.53 -7.76 1.39
CA LEU A 241 13.25 -7.04 1.32
C LEU A 241 12.44 -7.40 0.06
N GLY A 242 12.80 -8.48 -0.62
CA GLY A 242 12.15 -8.90 -1.86
C GLY A 242 11.98 -10.41 -1.98
N GLU A 243 10.77 -10.84 -2.33
CA GLU A 243 10.38 -12.24 -2.48
C GLU A 243 9.80 -12.49 -3.87
N LYS A 244 10.12 -13.64 -4.49
CA LYS A 244 9.56 -14.02 -5.80
C LYS A 244 8.64 -15.22 -5.63
N ILE A 245 7.38 -15.06 -6.04
CA ILE A 245 6.33 -16.08 -5.97
C ILE A 245 5.74 -16.26 -7.36
N GLY A 246 6.05 -17.38 -8.01
CA GLY A 246 5.67 -17.60 -9.41
C GLY A 246 6.16 -16.48 -10.33
N LYS A 247 5.21 -15.79 -11.00
CA LYS A 247 5.49 -14.64 -11.87
C LYS A 247 5.42 -13.28 -11.16
N SER A 248 5.21 -13.28 -9.85
CA SER A 248 5.09 -12.07 -9.04
C SER A 248 6.38 -11.82 -8.24
N MET A 249 6.72 -10.54 -8.14
CA MET A 249 7.83 -9.99 -7.36
C MET A 249 7.24 -9.11 -6.27
N VAL A 250 7.47 -9.45 -5.01
CA VAL A 250 6.96 -8.71 -3.85
C VAL A 250 8.09 -7.91 -3.22
N LEU A 251 7.79 -6.67 -2.84
CA LEU A 251 8.71 -5.68 -2.33
C LEU A 251 8.19 -5.13 -1.00
N TYR A 252 8.96 -5.27 0.07
CA TYR A 252 8.79 -4.47 1.29
C TYR A 252 9.50 -3.14 1.04
N TYR A 253 8.75 -2.13 0.59
CA TYR A 253 9.30 -1.00 -0.15
C TYR A 253 10.17 -0.09 0.73
N LEU A 254 11.33 0.34 0.21
CA LEU A 254 12.29 1.19 0.93
C LEU A 254 11.89 2.67 1.02
N THR A 255 11.04 3.13 0.10
CA THR A 255 10.48 4.50 0.12
C THR A 255 8.95 4.48 0.16
N PRO A 256 8.36 3.91 1.21
CA PRO A 256 6.93 3.66 1.27
C PRO A 256 6.12 4.95 1.46
N ILE A 257 4.96 5.07 0.81
CA ILE A 257 4.09 6.25 0.94
C ILE A 257 3.57 6.41 2.38
N LYS A 258 3.35 5.29 3.07
CA LYS A 258 2.96 5.21 4.48
C LYS A 258 3.42 3.90 5.10
N GLU A 259 3.07 3.71 6.36
CA GLU A 259 3.47 2.56 7.16
C GLU A 259 3.17 1.24 6.43
N LYS A 260 4.10 0.30 6.55
CA LYS A 260 4.00 -1.08 6.08
C LYS A 260 3.73 -1.29 4.58
N GLU A 261 4.01 -0.33 3.70
CA GLU A 261 3.69 -0.50 2.28
C GLU A 261 4.40 -1.71 1.64
N ILE A 262 3.63 -2.50 0.91
CA ILE A 262 4.08 -3.62 0.10
C ILE A 262 3.68 -3.38 -1.36
N ILE A 263 4.61 -3.65 -2.28
CA ILE A 263 4.36 -3.59 -3.72
C ILE A 263 4.47 -4.99 -4.31
N ILE A 264 3.50 -5.40 -5.12
CA ILE A 264 3.58 -6.58 -5.98
C ILE A 264 3.74 -6.10 -7.42
N LEU A 265 4.71 -6.66 -8.14
CA LEU A 265 4.91 -6.51 -9.57
C LEU A 265 4.75 -7.87 -10.23
N SER A 266 3.78 -8.01 -11.13
CA SER A 266 3.46 -9.31 -11.73
C SER A 266 3.29 -9.23 -13.23
N LYS A 267 3.73 -10.28 -13.92
CA LYS A 267 3.51 -10.47 -15.37
C LYS A 267 2.39 -11.47 -15.67
N GLU A 268 1.48 -11.70 -14.73
CA GLU A 268 0.30 -12.51 -15.02
C GLU A 268 -0.55 -11.85 -16.11
N LYS A 269 -1.23 -12.67 -16.92
CA LYS A 269 -2.10 -12.17 -17.99
C LYS A 269 -3.30 -11.40 -17.40
N LYS A 270 -3.83 -11.92 -16.30
CA LYS A 270 -4.97 -11.42 -15.55
C LYS A 270 -4.54 -11.09 -14.13
N PHE A 271 -4.99 -9.97 -13.58
CA PHE A 271 -4.63 -9.61 -12.20
C PHE A 271 -5.37 -10.47 -11.16
N SER A 272 -6.50 -11.07 -11.54
CA SER A 272 -7.23 -12.03 -10.70
C SER A 272 -6.41 -13.27 -10.31
N GLU A 273 -5.41 -13.66 -11.11
CA GLU A 273 -4.49 -14.76 -10.77
C GLU A 273 -3.58 -14.44 -9.58
N MET A 274 -3.39 -13.16 -9.25
CA MET A 274 -2.70 -12.74 -8.03
C MET A 274 -3.58 -12.83 -6.79
N GLY A 275 -4.87 -13.19 -6.91
CA GLY A 275 -5.81 -13.17 -5.79
C GLY A 275 -5.36 -14.00 -4.60
N GLY A 276 -4.69 -15.15 -4.83
CA GLY A 276 -4.13 -15.96 -3.74
C GLY A 276 -3.00 -15.27 -2.98
N LEU A 277 -2.11 -14.57 -3.70
CA LEU A 277 -1.00 -13.81 -3.13
C LEU A 277 -1.50 -12.57 -2.37
N ILE A 278 -2.40 -11.80 -2.98
CA ILE A 278 -3.00 -10.62 -2.36
C ILE A 278 -3.76 -11.02 -1.08
N TYR A 279 -4.51 -12.12 -1.11
CA TYR A 279 -5.19 -12.66 0.07
C TYR A 279 -4.19 -12.98 1.19
N GLY A 280 -3.11 -13.69 0.87
CA GLY A 280 -2.08 -14.02 1.86
C GLY A 280 -1.49 -12.77 2.52
N LEU A 281 -1.21 -11.71 1.75
CA LEU A 281 -0.72 -10.45 2.31
C LEU A 281 -1.74 -9.76 3.23
N ILE A 282 -3.02 -9.74 2.86
CA ILE A 282 -4.09 -9.16 3.68
C ILE A 282 -4.26 -9.95 4.99
N GLU A 283 -4.23 -11.27 4.94
CA GLU A 283 -4.27 -12.13 6.14
C GLU A 283 -3.09 -11.86 7.07
N ASN A 284 -1.88 -11.72 6.51
CA ASN A 284 -0.70 -11.34 7.26
C ASN A 284 -0.85 -9.96 7.91
N TYR A 285 -1.43 -8.98 7.19
CA TYR A 285 -1.79 -7.67 7.73
C TYR A 285 -2.71 -7.78 8.94
N PHE A 286 -3.78 -8.57 8.84
CA PHE A 286 -4.70 -8.82 9.97
C PHE A 286 -3.97 -9.46 11.15
N ARG A 287 -3.09 -10.43 10.91
CA ARG A 287 -2.31 -11.11 11.95
C ARG A 287 -1.41 -10.13 12.73
N ILE A 288 -0.82 -9.14 12.07
CA ILE A 288 0.03 -8.13 12.72
C ILE A 288 -0.76 -6.89 13.20
N GLY A 289 -2.10 -6.97 13.21
CA GLY A 289 -2.98 -5.95 13.78
C GLY A 289 -3.29 -4.75 12.87
N VAL A 290 -3.08 -4.87 11.55
CA VAL A 290 -3.59 -3.87 10.60
C VAL A 290 -5.11 -3.99 10.53
N GLN A 291 -5.80 -2.86 10.74
CA GLN A 291 -7.26 -2.80 10.76
C GLN A 291 -7.85 -2.07 9.55
N SER A 292 -7.04 -1.24 8.88
CA SER A 292 -7.50 -0.43 7.76
C SER A 292 -6.34 -0.25 6.78
N PHE A 293 -6.59 -0.48 5.51
CA PHE A 293 -5.57 -0.44 4.46
C PHE A 293 -6.13 0.07 3.13
N ASN A 294 -5.27 0.55 2.25
CA ASN A 294 -5.61 0.79 0.85
C ASN A 294 -4.92 -0.23 -0.05
N ILE A 295 -5.63 -0.69 -1.08
CA ILE A 295 -5.06 -1.40 -2.22
C ILE A 295 -5.35 -0.63 -3.50
N SER A 296 -4.38 -0.58 -4.40
CA SER A 296 -4.60 -0.24 -5.80
C SER A 296 -4.04 -1.31 -6.72
N ILE A 297 -4.73 -1.61 -7.82
CA ILE A 297 -4.24 -2.48 -8.90
C ILE A 297 -4.32 -1.74 -10.24
N THR A 298 -3.22 -1.73 -10.98
CA THR A 298 -3.14 -1.08 -12.29
C THR A 298 -2.06 -1.72 -13.17
N ASN A 299 -2.15 -1.55 -14.48
CA ASN A 299 -1.14 -2.02 -15.42
C ASN A 299 -0.14 -0.91 -15.76
N ILE A 300 1.15 -1.20 -15.65
CA ILE A 300 2.23 -0.27 -15.98
C ILE A 300 3.23 -1.03 -16.85
N LYS A 301 3.29 -0.67 -18.14
CA LYS A 301 4.24 -1.25 -19.11
C LYS A 301 4.27 -2.79 -19.10
N GLY A 302 3.10 -3.42 -18.99
CA GLY A 302 2.96 -4.88 -19.00
C GLY A 302 3.15 -5.55 -17.63
N TYR A 303 3.32 -4.78 -16.56
CA TYR A 303 3.28 -5.27 -15.18
C TYR A 303 1.97 -4.90 -14.53
N TRP A 304 1.28 -5.87 -13.93
CA TRP A 304 0.28 -5.55 -12.91
C TRP A 304 1.01 -5.13 -11.65
N MET A 305 0.80 -3.87 -11.24
CA MET A 305 1.28 -3.32 -9.99
C MET A 305 0.15 -3.33 -8.97
N VAL A 306 0.38 -4.02 -7.85
CA VAL A 306 -0.45 -3.91 -6.65
C VAL A 306 0.33 -3.08 -5.63
N ARG A 307 -0.29 -2.04 -5.07
CA ARG A 307 0.24 -1.35 -3.87
C ARG A 307 -0.73 -1.61 -2.73
N LEU A 308 -0.22 -2.07 -1.59
CA LEU A 308 -0.97 -2.32 -0.36
C LEU A 308 -0.30 -1.51 0.76
N VAL A 309 -1.07 -0.71 1.51
CA VAL A 309 -0.53 0.17 2.56
C VAL A 309 -1.43 0.23 3.78
N ASP A 310 -0.83 0.21 4.97
CA ASP A 310 -1.51 0.34 6.27
C ASP A 310 -1.89 1.81 6.53
N ARG A 311 -3.14 2.05 6.93
CA ARG A 311 -3.71 3.37 7.23
C ARG A 311 -3.91 3.61 8.73
N GLY A 312 -3.46 2.67 9.55
CA GLY A 312 -3.43 2.73 11.00
C GLY A 312 -4.71 2.23 11.67
N SER A 313 -4.69 2.28 13.00
CA SER A 313 -5.81 1.84 13.82
C SER A 313 -7.06 2.71 13.64
N LEU A 314 -8.22 2.04 13.66
CA LEU A 314 -9.54 2.65 13.64
C LEU A 314 -9.79 3.59 14.82
N GLU A 315 -9.07 3.40 15.93
CA GLU A 315 -9.16 4.23 17.13
C GLU A 315 -8.35 5.53 17.05
N ASN A 316 -7.36 5.70 16.15
CA ASN A 316 -6.62 6.97 16.20
C ASN A 316 -7.45 8.09 15.60
N ARG A 317 -7.65 9.15 16.38
CA ARG A 317 -8.38 10.36 15.95
C ARG A 317 -7.64 11.14 14.86
N ASN A 318 -6.31 11.11 14.88
CA ASN A 318 -5.49 11.90 13.96
C ASN A 318 -5.48 11.29 12.56
N SER A 319 -5.47 12.15 11.54
CA SER A 319 -5.11 11.75 10.18
C SER A 319 -3.71 11.13 10.17
N ASP A 320 -3.53 10.12 9.33
CA ASP A 320 -2.21 9.56 9.06
C ASP A 320 -1.43 10.39 8.04
N ILE A 321 -2.11 11.06 7.10
CA ILE A 321 -1.52 12.03 6.16
C ILE A 321 -1.54 13.43 6.77
N GLY A 322 -0.39 14.10 6.78
CA GLY A 322 -0.26 15.52 7.13
C GLY A 322 0.59 16.29 6.12
N ALA A 323 1.03 17.49 6.50
CA ALA A 323 1.78 18.38 5.61
C ALA A 323 3.03 17.74 5.00
N MET A 324 3.72 16.87 5.75
CA MET A 324 4.93 16.20 5.26
C MET A 324 4.64 15.26 4.09
N GLU A 325 3.56 14.48 4.13
CA GLU A 325 3.21 13.60 3.01
C GLU A 325 2.59 14.36 1.82
N LEU A 326 2.02 15.52 2.07
CA LEU A 326 1.43 16.37 1.02
C LEU A 326 2.49 17.18 0.27
N TYR A 327 3.50 17.70 0.98
CA TYR A 327 4.42 18.72 0.46
C TYR A 327 5.90 18.42 0.66
N GLY A 328 6.24 17.36 1.37
CA GLY A 328 7.62 16.97 1.66
C GLY A 328 7.85 15.48 1.48
N ASN A 329 8.68 14.91 2.35
CA ASN A 329 8.95 13.48 2.40
C ASN A 329 7.99 12.78 3.36
N SER A 330 7.67 11.52 3.04
CA SER A 330 6.86 10.68 3.90
C SER A 330 7.58 10.39 5.21
N VAL A 331 6.89 10.56 6.33
CA VAL A 331 7.44 10.26 7.65
C VAL A 331 6.90 8.91 8.10
N VAL A 332 7.80 7.94 8.25
CA VAL A 332 7.45 6.53 8.49
C VAL A 332 8.18 6.03 9.73
N ALA A 333 7.48 5.29 10.58
CA ALA A 333 8.04 4.74 11.80
C ALA A 333 8.30 3.24 11.73
N TYR A 334 7.57 2.52 10.88
CA TYR A 334 7.68 1.08 10.74
C TYR A 334 8.88 0.69 9.87
N ASP A 335 9.70 -0.19 10.40
CA ASP A 335 10.89 -0.69 9.71
C ASP A 335 10.48 -1.73 8.62
N PRO A 336 10.82 -1.51 7.34
CA PRO A 336 10.53 -2.48 6.27
C PRO A 336 11.23 -3.83 6.48
N PHE A 337 12.41 -3.87 7.12
CA PHE A 337 13.08 -5.13 7.47
C PHE A 337 12.37 -5.90 8.57
N ARG A 338 11.69 -5.19 9.48
CA ARG A 338 10.82 -5.82 10.47
C ARG A 338 9.58 -6.40 9.78
N LEU A 339 8.96 -5.64 8.88
CA LEU A 339 7.81 -6.11 8.11
C LEU A 339 8.12 -7.38 7.33
N ALA A 340 9.26 -7.41 6.63
CA ALA A 340 9.72 -8.57 5.86
C ALA A 340 9.95 -9.84 6.71
N LYS A 341 10.17 -9.70 8.02
CA LYS A 341 10.32 -10.84 8.94
C LYS A 341 8.97 -11.34 9.46
N GLU A 342 8.05 -10.40 9.71
CA GLU A 342 6.73 -10.69 10.30
C GLU A 342 5.72 -11.18 9.26
N ILE A 343 5.85 -10.75 8.01
CA ILE A 343 5.05 -11.19 6.88
C ILE A 343 5.95 -12.12 6.06
N LYS A 344 5.56 -13.39 5.94
CA LYS A 344 6.17 -14.34 5.03
C LYS A 344 5.11 -14.82 4.06
N ILE A 345 5.49 -14.91 2.79
CA ILE A 345 4.58 -15.14 1.67
C ILE A 345 4.59 -16.61 1.24
#